data_AF-A0A5J5AU15-F1
#
_entry.id   AF-A0A5J5AU15-F1
#
_cell.length_a   1.000
_cell.length_b   1.000
_cell.length_c   1.000
_cell.angle_alpha   90.00
_cell.angle_beta   90.00
_cell.angle_gamma   90.00
#
_symmetry.space_group_name_H-M   'P 1'
#
loop_
_entity.id
_entity.type
_entity.pdbx_description
1 polymer ?
#
loop_
_entity_poly.entity_id
_entity_poly.type
_entity_poly.pdbx_seq_one_letter_code
_entity_poly.pdbx_strand_id
1 'polypeptide(L)'
;MGTQPHVALAQLAQVYGPLISLRLGTQLVIVGSSPAAATEILKTHDRHVPHVSYAKSPHRNHVSVGWTYECTEQWKFLRTLCRSELFATKIIETQSHLREKKVDELLNFLRSKEGEMVKIREVVFFSVFNFLGNIFFSKDFIAFDEVGQGGGMSGLIRRIMELWTSPNISDLYPILGRLDLQGLSRKAEECCGKICAAWQGIIRERRERHDGDSRMQRDFLDVLLDNEFTDDQINYLFLIGTSNYL
;
A
#
# COMPACT_ATOMS: atom_id res chain seq x y z
N MET A 1 23.49 -4.36 -10.23
CA MET A 1 22.22 -5.02 -10.62
C MET A 1 21.43 -4.26 -11.69
N GLY A 2 21.95 -3.14 -12.26
CA GLY A 2 21.33 -2.46 -13.40
C GLY A 2 19.92 -1.91 -13.13
N THR A 3 19.19 -1.59 -14.19
CA THR A 3 17.81 -1.07 -14.15
C THR A 3 16.75 -2.17 -13.99
N GLN A 4 17.13 -3.45 -14.17
CA GLN A 4 16.23 -4.60 -14.09
C GLN A 4 16.79 -5.64 -13.10
N PRO A 5 16.74 -5.36 -11.78
CA PRO A 5 17.33 -6.24 -10.78
C PRO A 5 16.74 -7.65 -10.81
N HIS A 6 15.43 -7.81 -11.03
CA HIS A 6 14.78 -9.12 -11.11
C HIS A 6 15.30 -9.99 -12.27
N VAL A 7 15.63 -9.40 -13.42
CA VAL A 7 16.22 -10.12 -14.57
C VAL A 7 17.65 -10.56 -14.24
N ALA A 8 18.45 -9.65 -13.66
CA ALA A 8 19.82 -9.98 -13.25
C ALA A 8 19.85 -11.11 -12.21
N LEU A 9 18.94 -11.08 -11.24
CA LEU A 9 18.80 -12.14 -10.23
C LEU A 9 18.41 -13.49 -10.87
N ALA A 10 17.48 -13.48 -11.82
CA ALA A 10 17.10 -14.70 -12.54
C ALA A 10 18.27 -15.29 -13.35
N GLN A 11 19.09 -14.44 -13.99
CA GLN A 11 20.29 -14.87 -14.71
C GLN A 11 21.34 -15.44 -13.77
N LEU A 12 21.57 -14.82 -12.60
CA LEU A 12 22.46 -15.35 -11.58
C LEU A 12 22.00 -16.74 -11.11
N ALA A 13 20.69 -16.95 -10.96
CA ALA A 13 20.16 -18.25 -10.55
C ALA A 13 20.43 -19.37 -11.56
N GLN A 14 20.55 -19.05 -12.85
CA GLN A 14 20.94 -20.03 -13.87
C GLN A 14 22.40 -20.49 -13.72
N VAL A 15 23.26 -19.64 -13.13
CA VAL A 15 24.70 -19.93 -12.98
C VAL A 15 24.99 -20.56 -11.62
N TYR A 16 24.43 -19.99 -10.55
CA TYR A 16 24.75 -20.35 -9.16
C TYR A 16 23.72 -21.28 -8.50
N GLY A 17 22.63 -21.58 -9.20
CA GLY A 17 21.53 -22.38 -8.70
C GLY A 17 20.38 -21.55 -8.10
N PRO A 18 19.28 -22.20 -7.72
CA PRO A 18 18.01 -21.56 -7.39
C PRO A 18 17.95 -20.93 -6.00
N LEU A 19 19.01 -21.02 -5.20
CA LEU A 19 19.12 -20.39 -3.89
C LEU A 19 20.48 -19.70 -3.79
N ILE A 20 20.48 -18.37 -3.80
CA ILE A 20 21.70 -17.56 -3.91
C ILE A 20 21.80 -16.61 -2.73
N SER A 21 23.00 -16.52 -2.16
CA SER A 21 23.36 -15.51 -1.16
C SER A 21 24.04 -14.33 -1.85
N LEU A 22 23.52 -13.13 -1.68
CA LEU A 22 24.04 -11.90 -2.27
C LEU A 22 24.30 -10.86 -1.20
N ARG A 23 25.39 -10.10 -1.33
CA ARG A 23 25.68 -8.97 -0.45
C ARG A 23 25.33 -7.67 -1.15
N LEU A 24 24.32 -6.97 -0.64
CA LEU A 24 23.87 -5.66 -1.12
C LEU A 24 24.27 -4.59 -0.10
N GLY A 25 25.34 -3.84 -0.39
CA GLY A 25 25.95 -2.95 0.60
C GLY A 25 26.46 -3.75 1.80
N THR A 26 25.94 -3.49 2.99
CA THR A 26 26.24 -4.27 4.20
C THR A 26 25.23 -5.39 4.46
N GLN A 27 24.13 -5.46 3.70
CA GLN A 27 23.07 -6.44 3.90
C GLN A 27 23.34 -7.75 3.18
N LEU A 28 23.08 -8.87 3.86
CA LEU A 28 23.03 -10.20 3.25
C LEU A 28 21.59 -10.48 2.82
N VAL A 29 21.38 -10.80 1.54
CA VAL A 29 20.09 -11.10 0.94
C VAL A 29 20.12 -12.51 0.38
N ILE A 30 19.12 -13.32 0.73
CA ILE A 30 18.92 -14.64 0.16
C ILE A 30 17.87 -14.55 -0.94
N VAL A 31 18.21 -15.04 -2.13
CA VAL A 31 17.34 -15.04 -3.30
C VAL A 31 16.93 -16.47 -3.61
N GLY A 32 15.63 -16.75 -3.48
CA GLY A 32 15.01 -17.99 -3.95
C GLY A 32 14.41 -17.80 -5.34
N SER A 33 14.87 -18.59 -6.32
CA SER A 33 14.45 -18.52 -7.73
C SER A 33 13.87 -19.84 -8.25
N SER A 34 13.31 -20.66 -7.36
CA SER A 34 12.53 -21.85 -7.71
C SER A 34 11.37 -22.06 -6.73
N PRO A 35 10.34 -22.85 -7.10
CA PRO A 35 9.25 -23.20 -6.19
C PRO A 35 9.72 -23.91 -4.91
N ALA A 36 10.74 -24.76 -5.02
CA ALA A 36 11.32 -25.46 -3.86
C ALA A 36 12.01 -24.46 -2.92
N ALA A 37 12.87 -23.58 -3.44
CA ALA A 37 13.53 -22.54 -2.65
C ALA A 37 12.51 -21.58 -2.01
N ALA A 38 11.47 -21.19 -2.74
CA ALA A 38 10.39 -20.37 -2.20
C ALA A 38 9.61 -21.08 -1.07
N THR A 39 9.39 -22.39 -1.19
CA THR A 39 8.75 -23.20 -0.13
C THR A 39 9.60 -23.24 1.13
N GLU A 40 10.90 -23.48 0.99
CA GLU A 40 11.83 -23.48 2.13
C GLU A 40 11.84 -22.11 2.85
N ILE A 41 11.91 -21.01 2.10
CA ILE A 41 11.96 -19.65 2.67
C ILE A 41 10.61 -19.22 3.27
N LEU A 42 9.51 -19.40 2.55
CA LEU A 42 8.22 -18.80 2.89
C LEU A 42 7.29 -19.71 3.70
N LYS A 43 7.63 -20.99 3.87
CA LYS A 43 6.83 -21.96 4.65
C LYS A 43 7.65 -22.70 5.70
N THR A 44 8.76 -23.34 5.30
CA THR A 44 9.54 -24.18 6.23
C THR A 44 10.26 -23.34 7.28
N HIS A 45 10.84 -22.21 6.85
CA HIS A 45 11.66 -21.34 7.70
C HIS A 45 11.11 -19.91 7.82
N ASP A 46 9.81 -19.72 7.58
CA ASP A 46 9.14 -18.41 7.57
C ASP A 46 9.39 -17.58 8.85
N ARG A 47 9.48 -18.23 10.02
CA ARG A 47 9.79 -17.60 11.31
C ARG A 47 11.26 -17.21 11.51
N HIS A 48 12.17 -17.84 10.77
CA HIS A 48 13.61 -17.64 10.92
C HIS A 48 14.19 -16.72 9.84
N VAL A 49 13.45 -16.50 8.75
CA VAL A 49 13.79 -15.50 7.74
C VAL A 49 13.48 -14.14 8.35
N PRO A 50 14.49 -13.32 8.70
CA PRO A 50 14.23 -12.00 9.22
C PRO A 50 13.43 -11.23 8.18
N HIS A 51 12.32 -10.63 8.60
CA HIS A 51 11.54 -9.77 7.73
C HIS A 51 12.48 -8.73 7.12
N VAL A 52 12.52 -8.67 5.79
CA VAL A 52 13.24 -7.65 5.02
C VAL A 52 12.46 -6.33 5.10
N SER A 53 11.97 -5.98 6.29
CA SER A 53 11.36 -4.69 6.54
C SER A 53 12.50 -3.74 6.86
N TYR A 54 12.87 -2.96 5.84
CA TYR A 54 13.82 -1.86 5.95
C TYR A 54 13.33 -0.75 6.90
N ALA A 55 12.07 -0.84 7.33
CA ALA A 55 11.39 0.02 8.28
C ALA A 55 11.25 -0.63 9.66
N LYS A 56 12.35 -0.78 10.41
CA LYS A 56 12.30 -1.20 11.82
C LYS A 56 11.83 -0.05 12.72
N SER A 57 10.57 0.36 12.56
CA SER A 57 9.92 1.27 13.52
C SER A 57 9.08 0.43 14.49
N PRO A 58 9.34 0.49 15.81
CA PRO A 58 8.52 -0.20 16.82
C PRO A 58 7.04 0.18 16.72
N HIS A 59 6.75 1.42 16.33
CA HIS A 59 5.38 1.91 16.19
C HIS A 59 4.61 1.16 15.08
N ARG A 60 5.27 0.82 13.96
CA ARG A 60 4.63 0.13 12.82
C ARG A 60 4.27 -1.32 13.09
N ASN A 61 4.96 -1.96 14.03
CA ASN A 61 4.70 -3.34 14.44
C ASN A 61 3.27 -3.55 14.98
N HIS A 62 2.60 -2.46 15.38
CA HIS A 62 1.26 -2.51 15.96
C HIS A 62 0.15 -1.97 15.04
N VAL A 63 0.49 -1.36 13.90
CA VAL A 63 -0.49 -0.63 13.06
C VAL A 63 -0.46 -1.00 11.58
N SER A 64 0.46 -1.87 11.14
CA SER A 64 0.59 -2.29 9.74
C SER A 64 0.38 -3.80 9.55
N VAL A 65 -0.43 -4.18 8.55
CA VAL A 65 -0.55 -5.58 8.12
C VAL A 65 0.65 -6.01 7.27
N GLY A 66 1.17 -5.11 6.43
CA GLY A 66 2.20 -5.41 5.43
C GLY A 66 3.64 -5.32 5.95
N TRP A 67 3.91 -4.43 6.92
CA TRP A 67 5.28 -4.13 7.41
C TRP A 67 5.50 -4.40 8.89
N THR A 68 4.64 -5.18 9.52
CA THR A 68 4.99 -5.80 10.80
C THR A 68 6.20 -6.69 10.61
N TYR A 69 7.09 -6.73 11.61
CA TYR A 69 8.19 -7.69 11.65
C TYR A 69 7.98 -8.76 12.73
N GLU A 70 6.90 -8.66 13.52
CA GLU A 70 6.49 -9.66 14.49
C GLU A 70 5.04 -10.10 14.24
N CYS A 71 4.79 -11.38 14.50
CA CYS A 71 3.44 -11.95 14.50
C CYS A 71 2.77 -11.68 15.86
N THR A 72 2.45 -10.40 16.12
CA THR A 72 1.77 -9.96 17.34
C THR A 72 0.28 -10.31 17.31
N GLU A 73 -0.38 -10.35 18.48
CA GLU A 73 -1.84 -10.52 18.55
C GLU A 73 -2.57 -9.40 17.80
N GLN A 74 -2.07 -8.17 17.88
CA GLN A 74 -2.60 -7.03 17.12
C GLN A 74 -2.50 -7.27 15.60
N TRP A 75 -1.39 -7.79 15.10
CA TRP A 75 -1.27 -8.13 13.68
C TRP A 75 -2.24 -9.24 13.26
N LYS A 76 -2.40 -10.28 14.09
CA LYS A 76 -3.38 -11.37 13.83
C LYS A 76 -4.80 -10.84 13.80
N PHE A 77 -5.12 -9.92 14.71
CA PHE A 77 -6.41 -9.24 14.75
C PHE A 77 -6.65 -8.42 13.47
N LEU A 78 -5.72 -7.54 13.09
CA LEU A 78 -5.80 -6.77 11.84
C LEU A 78 -5.96 -7.66 10.60
N ARG A 79 -5.19 -8.75 10.52
CA ARG A 79 -5.28 -9.71 9.42
C ARG A 79 -6.63 -10.40 9.39
N THR A 80 -7.18 -10.74 10.56
CA THR A 80 -8.51 -11.35 10.68
C THR A 80 -9.59 -10.36 10.25
N LEU A 81 -9.48 -9.11 10.67
CA LEU A 81 -10.40 -8.03 10.30
C LEU A 81 -10.40 -7.78 8.80
N CYS A 82 -9.24 -7.64 8.16
CA CYS A 82 -9.17 -7.52 6.70
C CYS A 82 -9.77 -8.76 6.01
N ARG A 83 -9.50 -9.96 6.53
CA ARG A 83 -10.05 -11.19 5.95
C ARG A 83 -11.58 -11.24 6.03
N SER A 84 -12.19 -10.86 7.15
CA SER A 84 -13.65 -10.93 7.32
C SER A 84 -14.36 -9.77 6.64
N GLU A 85 -13.80 -8.56 6.67
CA GLU A 85 -14.50 -7.33 6.30
C GLU A 85 -14.12 -6.79 4.91
N LEU A 86 -13.02 -7.26 4.31
CA LEU A 86 -12.61 -6.84 2.95
C LEU A 86 -12.59 -8.01 1.97
N PHE A 87 -12.03 -9.14 2.40
CA PHE A 87 -11.69 -10.24 1.49
C PHE A 87 -12.60 -11.48 1.62
N ALA A 88 -13.62 -11.43 2.47
CA ALA A 88 -14.58 -12.51 2.54
C ALA A 88 -15.40 -12.59 1.26
N THR A 89 -15.68 -13.80 0.77
CA THR A 89 -16.42 -14.02 -0.50
C THR A 89 -17.71 -13.22 -0.56
N LYS A 90 -18.50 -13.24 0.53
CA LYS A 90 -19.75 -12.48 0.63
C LYS A 90 -19.54 -10.97 0.48
N ILE A 91 -18.47 -10.41 1.06
CA ILE A 91 -18.14 -8.98 0.93
C ILE A 91 -17.77 -8.67 -0.52
N ILE A 92 -16.91 -9.49 -1.13
CA ILE A 92 -16.48 -9.30 -2.53
C ILE A 92 -17.68 -9.35 -3.49
N GLU A 93 -18.62 -10.27 -3.26
CA GLU A 93 -19.87 -10.37 -4.02
C GLU A 93 -20.78 -9.17 -3.79
N THR A 94 -20.92 -8.72 -2.55
CA THR A 94 -21.75 -7.56 -2.20
C THR A 94 -21.18 -6.25 -2.77
N GLN A 95 -19.88 -6.19 -3.04
CA GLN A 95 -19.20 -5.06 -3.69
C GLN A 95 -19.15 -5.16 -5.23
N SER A 96 -19.81 -6.15 -5.84
CA SER A 96 -19.81 -6.34 -7.30
C SER A 96 -20.37 -5.13 -8.05
N HIS A 97 -21.47 -4.56 -7.58
CA HIS A 97 -22.09 -3.35 -8.15
C HIS A 97 -21.12 -2.17 -8.19
N LEU A 98 -20.26 -2.04 -7.17
CA LEU A 98 -19.28 -0.97 -7.11
C LEU A 98 -18.18 -1.17 -8.17
N ARG A 99 -17.74 -2.41 -8.41
CA ARG A 99 -16.79 -2.73 -9.48
C ARG A 99 -17.39 -2.42 -10.85
N GLU A 100 -18.62 -2.86 -11.09
CA GLU A 100 -19.35 -2.60 -12.33
C GLU A 100 -19.50 -1.10 -12.57
N LYS A 101 -19.94 -0.35 -11.57
CA LYS A 101 -20.02 1.12 -11.63
C LYS A 101 -18.68 1.77 -12.00
N LYS A 102 -17.57 1.34 -11.38
CA LYS A 102 -16.24 1.91 -11.68
C LYS A 102 -15.76 1.57 -13.09
N VAL A 103 -16.09 0.39 -13.59
CA VAL A 103 -15.80 -0.01 -14.97
C VAL A 103 -16.66 0.81 -15.95
N ASP A 104 -17.93 1.02 -15.66
CA ASP A 104 -18.81 1.84 -16.50
C ASP A 104 -18.35 3.29 -16.57
N GLU A 105 -17.95 3.88 -15.45
CA GLU A 105 -17.36 5.23 -15.40
C GLU A 105 -16.07 5.32 -16.24
N LEU A 106 -15.18 4.33 -16.10
CA LEU A 106 -13.97 4.22 -16.91
C LEU A 106 -14.29 4.13 -18.41
N LEU A 107 -15.23 3.28 -18.80
CA LEU A 107 -15.63 3.12 -20.19
C LEU A 107 -16.28 4.39 -20.75
N ASN A 108 -17.10 5.07 -19.97
CA ASN A 108 -17.72 6.33 -20.36
C ASN A 108 -16.66 7.44 -20.54
N PHE A 109 -15.66 7.50 -19.67
CA PHE A 109 -14.52 8.42 -19.85
C PHE A 109 -13.72 8.10 -21.11
N LEU A 110 -13.46 6.83 -21.40
CA LEU A 110 -12.73 6.44 -22.62
C LEU A 110 -13.54 6.77 -23.89
N ARG A 111 -14.87 6.58 -23.86
CA ARG A 111 -15.75 6.96 -24.97
C ARG A 111 -15.79 8.47 -25.18
N SER A 112 -15.77 9.28 -24.13
CA SER A 112 -15.72 10.74 -24.27
C SER A 112 -14.39 11.26 -24.81
N LYS A 113 -13.38 10.39 -24.91
CA LYS A 113 -12.05 10.65 -25.46
C LYS A 113 -11.83 10.00 -26.82
N GLU A 114 -12.91 9.72 -27.56
CA GLU A 114 -12.82 9.19 -28.92
C GLU A 114 -11.99 10.11 -29.83
N GLY A 115 -11.00 9.52 -30.51
CA GLY A 115 -10.06 10.26 -31.36
C GLY A 115 -8.91 10.97 -30.62
N GLU A 116 -8.87 10.91 -29.28
CA GLU A 116 -7.79 11.49 -28.46
C GLU A 116 -6.75 10.44 -28.02
N MET A 117 -5.51 10.90 -27.80
CA MET A 117 -4.46 10.07 -27.21
C MET A 117 -4.63 9.99 -25.68
N VAL A 118 -4.86 8.79 -25.16
CA VAL A 118 -5.09 8.55 -23.73
C VAL A 118 -3.98 7.69 -23.12
N LYS A 119 -3.47 8.10 -21.96
CA LYS A 119 -2.52 7.30 -21.18
C LYS A 119 -3.25 6.24 -20.34
N ILE A 120 -3.57 5.10 -20.95
CA ILE A 120 -4.32 4.00 -20.31
C ILE A 120 -3.77 3.60 -18.92
N ARG A 121 -2.43 3.60 -18.77
CA ARG A 121 -1.78 3.32 -17.47
C ARG A 121 -2.29 4.23 -16.35
N GLU A 122 -2.38 5.54 -16.61
CA GLU A 122 -2.81 6.51 -15.60
C GLU A 122 -4.30 6.33 -15.29
N VAL A 123 -5.13 6.19 -16.33
CA VAL A 123 -6.58 6.03 -16.18
C VAL A 123 -6.92 4.77 -15.38
N VAL A 124 -6.36 3.61 -15.74
CA VAL A 124 -6.59 2.34 -15.02
C VAL A 124 -6.10 2.44 -13.58
N PHE A 125 -4.93 3.04 -13.35
CA PHE A 125 -4.39 3.19 -12.00
C PHE A 125 -5.30 4.03 -11.10
N PHE A 126 -5.83 5.14 -11.61
CA PHE A 126 -6.75 5.98 -10.84
C PHE A 126 -8.14 5.37 -10.67
N SER A 127 -8.64 4.59 -11.64
CA SER A 127 -9.85 3.79 -11.47
C SER A 127 -9.72 2.78 -10.33
N VAL A 128 -8.57 2.08 -10.25
CA VAL A 128 -8.30 1.15 -9.13
C VAL A 128 -8.20 1.91 -7.80
N PHE A 129 -7.55 3.07 -7.79
CA PHE A 129 -7.44 3.88 -6.58
C PHE A 129 -8.81 4.36 -6.08
N ASN A 130 -9.65 4.88 -6.97
CA ASN A 130 -11.02 5.28 -6.65
C ASN A 130 -11.87 4.10 -6.20
N PHE A 131 -11.72 2.93 -6.83
CA PHE A 131 -12.38 1.71 -6.38
C PHE A 131 -12.00 1.37 -4.92
N LEU A 132 -10.71 1.40 -4.57
CA LEU A 132 -10.26 1.23 -3.18
C LEU A 132 -10.78 2.34 -2.26
N GLY A 133 -10.82 3.59 -2.73
CA GLY A 133 -11.40 4.72 -2.02
C GLY A 133 -12.88 4.50 -1.68
N ASN A 134 -13.64 3.85 -2.56
CA ASN A 134 -15.02 3.49 -2.29
C ASN A 134 -15.14 2.30 -1.32
N ILE A 135 -14.25 1.32 -1.38
CA ILE A 135 -14.22 0.22 -0.39
C ILE A 135 -13.90 0.75 1.01
N PHE A 136 -12.99 1.71 1.12
CA PHE A 136 -12.50 2.20 2.42
C PHE A 136 -13.28 3.39 2.97
N PHE A 137 -13.83 4.25 2.09
CA PHE A 137 -14.42 5.52 2.47
C PHE A 137 -15.71 5.86 1.72
N SER A 138 -16.23 4.96 0.88
CA SER A 138 -17.39 5.21 0.00
C SER A 138 -17.25 6.47 -0.86
N LYS A 139 -16.01 6.81 -1.26
CA LYS A 139 -15.69 8.07 -1.93
C LYS A 139 -14.68 7.90 -3.07
N ASP A 140 -14.88 8.69 -4.12
CA ASP A 140 -13.88 8.96 -5.14
C ASP A 140 -12.96 10.10 -4.73
N PHE A 141 -11.66 9.84 -4.79
CA PHE A 141 -10.64 10.81 -4.39
C PHE A 141 -10.02 11.55 -5.58
N ILE A 142 -10.25 11.07 -6.80
CA ILE A 142 -9.65 11.60 -8.02
C ILE A 142 -10.75 11.68 -9.07
N ALA A 143 -11.00 12.86 -9.62
CA ALA A 143 -11.90 12.98 -10.75
C ALA A 143 -11.16 12.61 -12.05
N PHE A 144 -11.88 12.03 -13.03
CA PHE A 144 -11.26 11.53 -14.27
C PHE A 144 -10.64 12.66 -15.12
N ASP A 145 -11.14 13.88 -14.99
CA ASP A 145 -10.60 15.10 -15.62
C ASP A 145 -9.29 15.57 -14.98
N GLU A 146 -9.03 15.25 -13.71
CA GLU A 146 -7.74 15.51 -13.03
C GLU A 146 -6.62 14.53 -13.46
N VAL A 147 -6.97 13.45 -14.18
CA VAL A 147 -6.03 12.46 -14.66
C VAL A 147 -5.08 13.08 -15.68
N GLY A 148 -3.77 13.03 -15.38
CA GLY A 148 -2.72 13.56 -16.25
C GLY A 148 -2.40 15.04 -16.04
N GLN A 149 -3.17 15.77 -15.22
CA GLN A 149 -2.86 17.17 -14.88
C GLN A 149 -1.69 17.30 -13.88
N GLY A 150 -1.34 16.22 -13.18
CA GLY A 150 -0.17 16.14 -12.31
C GLY A 150 -0.28 16.89 -10.98
N GLY A 151 -1.39 17.59 -10.74
CA GLY A 151 -1.74 18.28 -9.50
C GLY A 151 -2.72 17.48 -8.62
N GLY A 152 -3.14 18.09 -7.50
CA GLY A 152 -4.16 17.51 -6.61
C GLY A 152 -3.81 16.13 -6.06
N MET A 153 -4.83 15.31 -5.86
CA MET A 153 -4.70 13.96 -5.28
C MET A 153 -3.99 13.00 -6.24
N SER A 154 -4.21 13.11 -7.55
CA SER A 154 -3.55 12.29 -8.57
C SER A 154 -2.03 12.48 -8.56
N GLY A 155 -1.58 13.73 -8.40
CA GLY A 155 -0.16 14.09 -8.24
C GLY A 155 0.45 13.53 -6.95
N LEU A 156 -0.27 13.61 -5.83
CA LEU A 156 0.19 13.07 -4.53
C LEU A 156 0.34 11.55 -4.57
N ILE A 157 -0.62 10.82 -5.15
CA ILE A 157 -0.55 9.36 -5.24
C ILE A 157 0.59 8.91 -6.15
N ARG A 158 0.79 9.59 -7.29
CA ARG A 158 1.96 9.33 -8.13
C ARG A 158 3.26 9.57 -7.35
N ARG A 159 3.32 10.67 -6.61
CA ARG A 159 4.51 11.05 -5.85
C ARG A 159 4.84 10.04 -4.75
N ILE A 160 3.86 9.58 -3.98
CA ILE A 160 4.12 8.59 -2.92
C ILE A 160 4.55 7.24 -3.52
N MET A 161 3.99 6.82 -4.65
CA MET A 161 4.41 5.60 -5.35
C MET A 161 5.85 5.68 -5.89
N GLU A 162 6.24 6.83 -6.44
CA GLU A 162 7.64 7.08 -6.83
C GLU A 162 8.59 7.00 -5.64
N LEU A 163 8.19 7.54 -4.48
CA LEU A 163 8.99 7.52 -3.28
C LEU A 163 9.13 6.10 -2.69
N TRP A 164 8.05 5.32 -2.66
CA TRP A 164 8.07 3.93 -2.19
C TRP A 164 8.90 2.99 -3.08
N THR A 165 9.00 3.28 -4.37
CA THR A 165 9.75 2.45 -5.33
C THR A 165 11.18 2.95 -5.57
N SER A 166 11.54 4.10 -5.00
CA SER A 166 12.87 4.68 -5.12
C SER A 166 13.90 3.87 -4.32
N PRO A 167 15.02 3.45 -4.92
CA PRO A 167 16.12 2.82 -4.18
C PRO A 167 16.63 3.76 -3.09
N ASN A 168 16.70 3.26 -1.86
CA ASN A 168 17.20 3.99 -0.71
C ASN A 168 18.55 3.43 -0.24
N ILE A 169 19.58 4.27 -0.20
CA ILE A 169 20.93 3.88 0.22
C ILE A 169 20.96 3.42 1.69
N SER A 170 20.09 3.99 2.52
CA SER A 170 19.96 3.61 3.93
C SER A 170 19.48 2.17 4.12
N ASP A 171 18.79 1.60 3.12
CA ASP A 171 18.35 0.21 3.14
C ASP A 171 19.53 -0.75 2.94
N LEU A 172 20.56 -0.30 2.19
CA LEU A 172 21.79 -1.06 1.94
C LEU A 172 22.86 -0.81 3.02
N TYR A 173 22.83 0.37 3.64
CA TYR A 173 23.77 0.82 4.67
C TYR A 173 23.01 1.42 5.87
N PRO A 174 22.50 0.60 6.80
CA PRO A 174 21.66 1.07 7.90
C PRO A 174 22.31 2.14 8.81
N ILE A 175 23.64 2.20 8.87
CA ILE A 175 24.37 3.26 9.59
C ILE A 175 24.05 4.66 9.07
N LEU A 176 23.64 4.79 7.81
CA LEU A 176 23.25 6.06 7.18
C LEU A 176 21.76 6.38 7.39
N GLY A 177 21.00 5.49 8.03
CA GLY A 177 19.54 5.60 8.15
C GLY A 177 19.07 6.94 8.71
N ARG A 178 19.69 7.41 9.79
CA ARG A 178 19.33 8.67 10.46
C ARG A 178 19.59 9.93 9.63
N LEU A 179 20.38 9.84 8.56
CA LEU A 179 20.79 11.01 7.79
C LEU A 179 19.80 11.37 6.67
N ASP A 180 18.91 10.44 6.29
CA ASP A 180 17.99 10.60 5.15
C ASP A 180 18.67 11.26 3.93
N LEU A 181 19.82 10.71 3.49
CA LEU A 181 20.72 11.36 2.52
C LEU A 181 20.03 11.72 1.19
N GLN A 182 18.99 10.98 0.80
CA GLN A 182 18.20 11.21 -0.42
C GLN A 182 16.94 12.06 -0.17
N GLY A 183 16.65 12.37 1.11
CA GLY A 183 15.46 13.07 1.56
C GLY A 183 14.17 12.29 1.31
N LEU A 184 14.25 10.96 1.15
CA LEU A 184 13.11 10.13 0.74
C LEU A 184 12.10 10.04 1.89
N SER A 185 12.57 9.85 3.11
CA SER A 185 11.71 9.75 4.29
C SER A 185 10.92 11.04 4.49
N ARG A 186 11.60 12.19 4.48
CA ARG A 186 10.96 13.50 4.63
C ARG A 186 9.95 13.82 3.52
N LYS A 187 10.29 13.55 2.26
CA LYS A 187 9.38 13.78 1.12
C LYS A 187 8.13 12.91 1.22
N ALA A 188 8.28 11.67 1.69
CA ALA A 188 7.18 10.75 1.78
C ALA A 188 6.30 11.04 3.01
N GLU A 189 6.87 11.52 4.12
CA GLU A 189 6.10 12.05 5.25
C GLU A 189 5.24 13.26 4.85
N GLU A 190 5.82 14.23 4.14
CA GLU A 190 5.07 15.38 3.61
C GLU A 190 3.92 14.94 2.69
N CYS A 191 4.18 13.96 1.82
CA CYS A 191 3.19 13.42 0.92
C CYS A 191 2.09 12.66 1.67
N CYS A 192 2.45 11.82 2.64
CA CYS A 192 1.51 11.11 3.49
C CYS A 192 0.61 12.08 4.26
N GLY A 193 1.16 13.13 4.86
CA GLY A 193 0.37 14.14 5.57
C GLY A 193 -0.70 14.80 4.68
N LYS A 194 -0.33 15.15 3.44
CA LYS A 194 -1.27 15.71 2.46
C LYS A 194 -2.36 14.71 2.03
N ILE A 195 -2.01 13.44 1.88
CA ILE A 195 -2.99 12.40 1.54
C ILE A 195 -3.91 12.11 2.75
N CYS A 196 -3.37 12.01 3.97
CA CYS A 196 -4.17 11.84 5.20
C CYS A 196 -5.24 12.94 5.34
N ALA A 197 -4.87 14.18 5.04
CA ALA A 197 -5.79 15.32 5.10
C ALA A 197 -7.03 15.13 4.19
N ALA A 198 -6.93 14.35 3.11
CA ALA A 198 -8.04 14.10 2.19
C ALA A 198 -9.19 13.30 2.82
N TRP A 199 -8.90 12.45 3.82
CA TRP A 199 -9.90 11.65 4.52
C TRP A 199 -10.05 11.97 6.00
N GLN A 200 -9.22 12.84 6.58
CA GLN A 200 -9.42 13.35 7.94
C GLN A 200 -10.82 13.94 8.16
N GLY A 201 -11.31 14.72 7.19
CA GLY A 201 -12.68 15.25 7.24
C GLY A 201 -13.75 14.15 7.28
N ILE A 202 -13.53 13.06 6.53
CA ILE A 202 -14.42 11.90 6.50
C ILE A 202 -14.41 11.20 7.87
N ILE A 203 -13.21 10.94 8.43
CA ILE A 203 -13.07 10.29 9.74
C ILE A 203 -13.81 11.10 10.82
N ARG A 204 -13.60 12.42 10.86
CA ARG A 204 -14.28 13.29 11.83
C ARG A 204 -15.80 13.25 11.67
N GLU A 205 -16.30 13.40 10.45
CA GLU A 205 -17.74 13.32 10.14
C GLU A 205 -18.34 11.98 10.59
N ARG A 206 -17.60 10.87 10.47
CA ARG A 206 -18.06 9.55 10.90
C ARG A 206 -18.08 9.38 12.41
N ARG A 207 -17.10 9.93 13.11
CA ARG A 207 -17.05 9.89 14.59
C ARG A 207 -18.14 10.72 15.24
N GLU A 208 -18.52 11.83 14.61
CA GLU A 208 -19.57 12.73 15.11
C GLU A 208 -20.99 12.20 14.85
N ARG A 209 -21.14 11.09 14.10
CA ARG A 209 -22.45 10.49 13.85
C ARG A 209 -23.00 9.80 15.11
N HIS A 210 -24.29 10.02 15.36
CA HIS A 210 -25.07 9.28 16.35
C HIS A 210 -25.71 8.04 15.72
N ASP A 211 -25.85 6.98 16.52
CA ASP A 211 -26.35 5.63 16.18
C ASP A 211 -27.73 5.55 15.49
N GLY A 212 -28.43 6.69 15.31
CA GLY A 212 -29.75 6.77 14.70
C GLY A 212 -29.76 7.04 13.19
N ASP A 213 -28.65 7.46 12.58
CA ASP A 213 -28.61 7.97 11.19
C ASP A 213 -28.39 6.85 10.13
N SER A 214 -29.20 5.81 10.27
CA SER A 214 -29.04 4.47 9.66
C SER A 214 -29.43 4.37 8.18
N ARG A 215 -28.90 5.24 7.31
CA ARG A 215 -29.14 5.16 5.85
C ARG A 215 -27.91 5.18 4.95
N MET A 216 -26.70 5.28 5.50
CA MET A 216 -25.50 5.35 4.67
C MET A 216 -24.85 3.97 4.46
N GLN A 217 -24.24 3.78 3.28
CA GLN A 217 -23.52 2.58 2.91
C GLN A 217 -22.35 2.37 3.87
N ARG A 218 -22.40 1.28 4.64
CA ARG A 218 -21.32 0.88 5.57
C ARG A 218 -20.10 0.44 4.77
N ASP A 219 -18.94 0.95 5.13
CA ASP A 219 -17.68 0.58 4.51
C ASP A 219 -16.59 0.25 5.55
N PHE A 220 -15.37 0.01 5.08
CA PHE A 220 -14.31 -0.47 5.98
C PHE A 220 -13.87 0.56 7.02
N LEU A 221 -13.99 1.87 6.77
CA LEU A 221 -13.70 2.86 7.81
C LEU A 221 -14.70 2.73 8.98
N ASP A 222 -15.97 2.44 8.71
CA ASP A 222 -16.96 2.24 9.79
C ASP A 222 -16.58 1.04 10.67
N VAL A 223 -16.12 -0.05 10.05
CA VAL A 223 -15.58 -1.22 10.76
C VAL A 223 -14.41 -0.83 11.67
N LEU A 224 -13.47 -0.01 11.18
CA LEU A 224 -12.33 0.43 12.00
C LEU A 224 -12.77 1.28 13.19
N LEU A 225 -13.75 2.16 12.98
CA LEU A 225 -14.30 3.01 14.04
C LEU A 225 -15.06 2.18 15.09
N ASP A 226 -15.82 1.18 14.67
CA ASP A 226 -16.52 0.23 15.57
C ASP A 226 -15.55 -0.58 16.43
N ASN A 227 -14.30 -0.75 15.97
CA ASN A 227 -13.23 -1.41 16.71
C ASN A 227 -12.30 -0.40 17.42
N GLU A 228 -12.76 0.83 17.65
CA GLU A 228 -12.10 1.88 18.43
C GLU A 228 -10.71 2.31 17.90
N PHE A 229 -10.46 2.14 16.60
CA PHE A 229 -9.20 2.60 16.01
C PHE A 229 -9.07 4.12 16.15
N THR A 230 -7.88 4.60 16.50
CA THR A 230 -7.55 6.04 16.49
C THR A 230 -7.32 6.55 15.07
N ASP A 231 -7.40 7.86 14.88
CA ASP A 231 -7.13 8.49 13.57
C ASP A 231 -5.72 8.16 13.06
N ASP A 232 -4.74 8.09 13.95
CA ASP A 232 -3.37 7.69 13.60
C ASP A 232 -3.32 6.25 13.13
N GLN A 233 -3.97 5.31 13.84
CA GLN A 233 -4.00 3.90 13.43
C GLN A 233 -4.69 3.73 12.07
N ILE A 234 -5.78 4.46 11.83
CA ILE A 234 -6.48 4.50 10.54
C ILE A 234 -5.55 5.02 9.44
N ASN A 235 -4.85 6.13 9.70
CA ASN A 235 -3.90 6.71 8.76
C ASN A 235 -2.75 5.75 8.44
N TYR A 236 -2.19 5.06 9.43
CA TYR A 236 -1.12 4.07 9.20
C TYR A 236 -1.59 2.82 8.46
N LEU A 237 -2.86 2.43 8.63
CA LEU A 237 -3.43 1.29 7.93
C LEU A 237 -3.65 1.60 6.44
N PHE A 238 -4.13 2.81 6.12
CA PHE A 238 -4.43 3.23 4.75
C PHE A 238 -3.23 3.84 4.01
N LEU A 239 -2.36 4.54 4.73
CA LEU A 239 -1.10 5.03 4.22
C LEU A 239 0.02 4.35 4.96
N ILE A 240 0.79 3.64 4.16
CA ILE A 240 2.08 3.12 4.57
C ILE A 240 3.02 4.32 4.80
N GLY A 241 2.94 4.93 5.98
CA GLY A 241 3.78 6.07 6.37
C GLY A 241 5.26 5.67 6.38
N THR A 242 6.13 6.56 5.93
CA THR A 242 7.58 6.34 5.68
C THR A 242 8.48 7.05 6.68
N SER A 243 8.12 7.15 7.96
CA SER A 243 9.10 7.53 8.98
C SER A 243 9.76 6.27 9.56
N ASN A 244 10.98 5.99 9.13
CA ASN A 244 11.79 4.86 9.58
C ASN A 244 12.64 5.19 10.82
N TYR A 245 12.53 6.40 11.38
CA TYR A 245 13.55 6.94 12.29
C TYR A 245 13.00 7.83 13.42
N LEU A 246 11.95 7.37 14.09
CA LEU A 246 11.68 7.77 15.49
C LEU A 246 11.80 6.53 16.38
#